data_AF-A0A7L4YQB0-F1
#
_entry.id   AF-A0A7L4YQB0-F1
#
_cell.length_a   1.000
_cell.length_b   1.000
_cell.length_c   1.000
_cell.angle_alpha   90.00
_cell.angle_beta   90.00
_cell.angle_gamma   90.00
#
_symmetry.space_group_name_H-M   'P 1'
#
loop_
_entity.id
_entity.type
_entity.pdbx_description
1 polymer ?
#
loop_
_entity_poly.entity_id
_entity_poly.type
_entity_poly.pdbx_seq_one_letter_code
_entity_poly.pdbx_strand_id
1 'polypeptide(L)'
;MKSPTSRLEEGLPLNDKENPLMFVLTLILSILLGLAFIGAGVAKIRRQQPVTGTLEFLGVSPGLQRVIGVLEVAGGIAVAAGMALQPLGIAAAVGLVLVMVGALGYHVKARDTVKNSSGAAILLILAIVVLILQITTA
;
A
#
# COMPACT_ATOMS: atom_id res chain seq x y z
N MET A 1 12.40 -24.61 43.31
CA MET A 1 12.35 -23.17 43.64
C MET A 1 13.13 -22.43 42.56
N LYS A 2 12.45 -21.80 41.59
CA LYS A 2 13.08 -21.14 40.43
C LYS A 2 13.81 -19.87 40.90
N SER A 3 14.98 -19.59 40.34
CA SER A 3 15.81 -18.42 40.69
C SER A 3 15.08 -17.10 40.33
N PRO A 4 15.31 -16.01 41.08
CA PRO A 4 14.69 -14.70 40.82
C PRO A 4 14.95 -14.15 39.41
N THR A 5 16.04 -14.57 38.78
CA THR A 5 16.43 -14.17 37.41
C THR A 5 15.53 -14.75 36.32
N SER A 6 14.84 -15.85 36.58
CA SER A 6 13.95 -16.50 35.59
C SER A 6 12.65 -15.75 35.30
N ARG A 7 12.31 -14.73 36.10
CA ARG A 7 11.14 -13.84 35.86
C ARG A 7 11.45 -12.65 34.95
N LEU A 8 12.72 -12.35 34.70
CA LEU A 8 13.13 -11.26 33.80
C LEU A 8 13.29 -11.74 32.34
N GLU A 9 13.36 -13.06 32.15
CA GLU A 9 13.33 -13.71 30.83
C GLU A 9 11.95 -14.24 30.43
N GLU A 10 10.93 -14.01 31.28
CA GLU A 10 9.53 -14.11 30.86
C GLU A 10 9.30 -12.97 29.86
N GLY A 11 9.59 -13.27 28.60
CA GLY A 11 9.36 -12.39 27.47
C GLY A 11 7.98 -11.76 27.62
N LEU A 12 7.98 -10.42 27.57
CA LEU A 12 6.77 -9.62 27.49
C LEU A 12 5.83 -10.33 26.52
N PRO A 13 4.56 -10.60 26.86
CA PRO A 13 3.65 -11.21 25.92
C PRO A 13 3.48 -10.23 24.75
N LEU A 14 4.20 -10.49 23.65
CA LEU A 14 3.95 -9.91 22.33
C LEU A 14 2.66 -10.56 21.81
N ASN A 15 1.55 -10.25 22.48
CA ASN A 15 0.23 -10.52 21.95
C ASN A 15 -0.15 -9.28 21.15
N ASP A 16 0.18 -9.29 19.86
CA ASP A 16 0.10 -8.16 18.94
C ASP A 16 -1.31 -7.53 18.90
N LYS A 17 -2.31 -8.34 19.26
CA LYS A 17 -3.73 -7.99 19.37
C LYS A 17 -4.07 -7.06 20.54
N GLU A 18 -3.16 -6.85 21.49
CA GLU A 18 -3.38 -6.03 22.70
C GLU A 18 -2.69 -4.66 22.67
N ASN A 19 -2.00 -4.30 21.59
CA ASN A 19 -1.36 -3.01 21.44
C ASN A 19 -2.28 -2.00 20.73
N PRO A 20 -3.08 -1.19 21.46
CA PRO A 20 -4.00 -0.22 20.85
C PRO A 20 -3.27 0.77 19.94
N LEU A 21 -1.99 1.03 20.21
CA LEU A 21 -1.15 1.86 19.36
C LEU A 21 -0.90 1.24 17.97
N MET A 22 -0.62 -0.07 17.90
CA MET A 22 -0.38 -0.76 16.64
C MET A 22 -1.66 -0.82 15.80
N PHE A 23 -2.80 -1.10 16.44
CA PHE A 23 -4.09 -1.08 15.77
C PHE A 23 -4.43 0.29 15.17
N VAL A 24 -4.29 1.37 15.96
CA VAL A 24 -4.54 2.74 15.51
C VAL A 24 -3.58 3.12 14.38
N LEU A 25 -2.30 2.74 14.47
CA LEU A 25 -1.33 2.97 13.42
C LEU A 25 -1.72 2.26 12.11
N THR A 26 -2.07 0.97 12.17
CA THR A 26 -2.51 0.18 11.01
C THR A 26 -3.75 0.81 10.38
N LEU A 27 -4.71 1.24 11.20
CA LEU A 27 -5.93 1.90 10.72
C LEU A 27 -5.63 3.21 9.99
N ILE A 28 -4.85 4.10 10.60
CA ILE A 28 -4.50 5.40 10.02
C ILE A 28 -3.74 5.20 8.70
N LEU A 29 -2.72 4.36 8.69
CA LEU A 29 -1.92 4.14 7.49
C LEU A 29 -2.71 3.45 6.38
N SER A 30 -3.61 2.52 6.71
CA SER A 30 -4.50 1.88 5.72
C SER A 30 -5.48 2.87 5.11
N ILE A 31 -6.04 3.79 5.90
CA ILE A 31 -6.91 4.87 5.39
C ILE A 31 -6.12 5.82 4.49
N LEU A 32 -4.94 6.28 4.93
CA LEU A 32 -4.11 7.20 4.15
C LEU A 32 -3.68 6.58 2.82
N LEU A 33 -3.21 5.32 2.86
CA LEU A 33 -2.87 4.56 1.66
C LEU A 33 -4.08 4.41 0.74
N GLY A 34 -5.23 4.04 1.31
CA GLY A 34 -6.47 3.87 0.57
C GLY A 34 -6.90 5.14 -0.16
N LEU A 35 -6.91 6.28 0.54
CA LEU A 35 -7.24 7.58 -0.05
C LEU A 35 -6.25 7.99 -1.15
N ALA A 36 -4.95 7.76 -0.94
CA ALA A 36 -3.93 8.08 -1.93
C ALA A 36 -4.13 7.28 -3.22
N PHE A 37 -4.40 5.97 -3.11
CA PHE A 37 -4.67 5.12 -4.27
C PHE A 37 -6.02 5.39 -4.93
N ILE A 38 -7.06 5.71 -4.16
CA ILE A 38 -8.35 6.14 -4.73
C ILE A 38 -8.16 7.42 -5.55
N GLY A 39 -7.46 8.42 -5.01
CA GLY A 39 -7.16 9.66 -5.72
C GLY A 39 -6.35 9.42 -7.00
N ALA A 40 -5.27 8.64 -6.89
CA ALA A 40 -4.44 8.27 -8.03
C ALA A 40 -5.23 7.50 -9.10
N GLY A 41 -6.06 6.54 -8.68
CA GLY A 41 -6.83 5.70 -9.58
C GLY A 41 -7.95 6.46 -10.27
N VAL A 42 -8.66 7.34 -9.56
CA VAL A 42 -9.65 8.25 -10.15
C VAL A 42 -9.01 9.15 -11.20
N ALA A 43 -7.82 9.71 -10.93
CA ALA A 43 -7.10 10.53 -11.90
C ALA A 43 -6.75 9.74 -13.18
N LYS A 44 -6.35 8.47 -13.04
CA LYS A 44 -6.07 7.56 -14.18
C LYS A 44 -7.32 7.18 -14.96
N ILE A 45 -8.42 6.83 -14.27
CA ILE A 45 -9.71 6.50 -14.90
C ILE A 45 -10.24 7.68 -15.71
N ARG A 46 -10.19 8.88 -15.11
CA ARG A 46 -10.66 10.13 -15.72
C ARG A 46 -9.66 10.74 -16.71
N ARG A 47 -8.46 10.15 -16.85
CA ARG A 47 -7.38 10.62 -17.72
C ARG A 47 -7.07 12.11 -17.48
N GLN A 48 -6.94 12.48 -16.21
CA GLN A 48 -6.66 13.87 -15.81
C GLN A 48 -5.22 14.26 -16.15
N GLN A 49 -5.01 15.52 -16.56
CA GLN A 49 -3.68 16.09 -16.70
C GLN A 49 -3.16 16.57 -15.33
N PRO A 50 -1.84 16.47 -15.04
CA PRO A 50 -0.78 15.97 -15.93
C PRO A 50 -0.63 14.44 -15.98
N VAL A 51 -1.40 13.69 -15.18
CA VAL A 51 -1.23 12.22 -14.99
C VAL A 51 -1.27 11.43 -16.30
N THR A 52 -2.29 11.65 -17.15
CA THR A 52 -2.40 10.92 -18.43
C THR A 52 -1.24 11.24 -19.37
N GLY A 53 -0.76 12.49 -19.40
CA GLY A 53 0.36 12.89 -20.24
C GLY A 53 1.66 12.20 -19.83
N THR A 54 1.93 12.10 -18.53
CA THR A 54 3.06 11.31 -18.01
C THR A 54 2.93 9.85 -18.39
N LEU A 55 1.75 9.24 -18.21
CA LEU A 55 1.54 7.83 -18.52
C LEU A 55 1.67 7.53 -20.02
N GLU A 56 1.21 8.42 -20.89
CA GLU A 56 1.41 8.31 -22.34
C GLU A 56 2.87 8.43 -22.75
N PHE A 57 3.62 9.35 -22.14
CA PHE A 57 5.08 9.45 -22.33
C PHE A 57 5.79 8.15 -21.93
N LEU A 58 5.32 7.48 -20.87
CA LEU A 58 5.81 6.18 -20.45
C LEU A 58 5.34 5.02 -21.36
N GLY A 59 4.52 5.28 -22.37
CA GLY A 59 3.99 4.28 -23.29
C GLY A 59 2.81 3.47 -22.73
N VAL A 60 2.12 3.96 -21.71
CA VAL A 60 0.95 3.32 -21.11
C VAL A 60 -0.31 3.72 -21.90
N SER A 61 -0.96 2.72 -22.51
CA SER A 61 -2.16 2.94 -23.32
C SER A 61 -3.36 3.42 -22.50
N PRO A 62 -4.31 4.17 -23.09
CA PRO A 62 -5.50 4.65 -22.38
C PRO A 62 -6.33 3.55 -21.70
N GLY A 63 -6.43 2.38 -22.33
CA GLY A 63 -7.12 1.23 -21.76
C GLY A 63 -6.41 0.72 -20.51
N LEU A 64 -5.08 0.58 -20.58
CA LEU A 64 -4.29 0.14 -19.43
C LEU A 64 -4.32 1.16 -18.28
N GLN A 65 -4.32 2.46 -18.58
CA GLN A 65 -4.48 3.49 -17.54
C GLN A 65 -5.80 3.32 -16.77
N ARG A 66 -6.92 3.06 -17.46
CA ARG A 66 -8.21 2.82 -16.80
C ARG A 66 -8.20 1.53 -15.96
N VAL A 67 -7.62 0.45 -16.48
CA VAL A 67 -7.50 -0.81 -15.73
C VAL A 67 -6.69 -0.60 -14.45
N ILE A 68 -5.53 0.04 -14.55
CA ILE A 68 -4.71 0.39 -13.39
C ILE A 68 -5.52 1.25 -12.42
N GLY A 69 -6.22 2.27 -12.91
CA GLY A 69 -6.98 3.15 -12.03
C GLY A 69 -8.14 2.44 -11.31
N VAL A 70 -8.82 1.48 -11.96
CA VAL A 70 -9.85 0.65 -11.31
C VAL A 70 -9.22 -0.23 -10.24
N LEU A 71 -8.08 -0.86 -10.52
CA LEU A 71 -7.35 -1.67 -9.54
C LEU A 71 -6.89 -0.85 -8.33
N GLU A 72 -6.41 0.38 -8.55
CA GLU A 72 -5.99 1.29 -7.49
C GLU A 72 -7.19 1.74 -6.62
N VAL A 73 -8.33 2.08 -7.24
CA VAL A 73 -9.54 2.44 -6.47
C VAL A 73 -10.06 1.24 -5.69
N ALA A 74 -10.17 0.07 -6.32
CA ALA A 74 -10.64 -1.15 -5.66
C ALA A 74 -9.70 -1.56 -4.53
N GLY A 75 -8.39 -1.57 -4.78
CA GLY A 75 -7.37 -1.86 -3.78
C GLY A 75 -7.38 -0.84 -2.64
N GLY A 76 -7.55 0.45 -2.94
CA GLY A 76 -7.62 1.49 -1.93
C GLY A 76 -8.86 1.40 -1.03
N ILE A 77 -10.00 0.97 -1.56
CA ILE A 77 -11.20 0.69 -0.76
C ILE A 77 -10.97 -0.59 0.08
N ALA A 78 -10.47 -1.65 -0.56
CA ALA A 78 -10.31 -2.96 0.08
C ALA A 78 -9.25 -2.95 1.18
N VAL A 79 -8.16 -2.19 1.05
CA VAL A 79 -7.10 -2.11 2.07
C VAL A 79 -7.63 -1.45 3.36
N ALA A 80 -8.51 -0.45 3.24
CA ALA A 80 -9.17 0.19 4.39
C ALA A 80 -10.25 -0.72 5.00
N ALA A 81 -11.05 -1.41 4.16
CA ALA A 81 -12.03 -2.39 4.62
C ALA A 81 -11.38 -3.64 5.26
N GLY A 82 -10.11 -3.89 4.96
CA GLY A 82 -9.29 -4.97 5.51
C GLY A 82 -9.26 -5.04 7.03
N MET A 83 -9.45 -3.91 7.71
CA MET A 83 -9.55 -3.86 9.16
C MET A 83 -10.73 -4.68 9.73
N ALA A 84 -11.80 -4.87 8.95
CA ALA A 84 -12.93 -5.73 9.31
C ALA A 84 -12.81 -7.14 8.70
N LEU A 85 -12.10 -7.25 7.57
CA LEU A 85 -11.91 -8.50 6.81
C LEU A 85 -10.43 -8.65 6.46
N GLN A 86 -9.66 -9.15 7.41
CA GLN A 86 -8.20 -9.13 7.34
C GLN A 86 -7.59 -9.83 6.09
N PRO A 87 -8.11 -10.98 5.61
CA PRO A 87 -7.60 -11.58 4.37
C PRO A 87 -7.78 -10.66 3.15
N LEU A 88 -8.86 -9.87 3.11
CA LEU A 88 -9.13 -8.90 2.04
C LEU A 88 -8.12 -7.75 2.07
N GLY A 89 -7.80 -7.25 3.26
CA GLY A 89 -6.82 -6.18 3.44
C GLY A 89 -5.42 -6.56 2.99
N ILE A 90 -4.96 -7.75 3.38
CA ILE A 90 -3.67 -8.31 2.94
C ILE A 90 -3.65 -8.48 1.42
N ALA A 91 -4.68 -9.10 0.84
CA ALA A 91 -4.76 -9.30 -0.61
C ALA A 91 -4.76 -7.95 -1.38
N ALA A 92 -5.47 -6.95 -0.86
CA ALA A 92 -5.49 -5.61 -1.44
C ALA A 92 -4.11 -4.94 -1.38
N ALA A 93 -3.44 -4.99 -0.22
CA ALA A 93 -2.10 -4.42 -0.07
C ALA A 93 -1.07 -5.09 -1.00
N VAL A 94 -1.13 -6.42 -1.16
CA VAL A 94 -0.31 -7.14 -2.15
C VAL A 94 -0.61 -6.66 -3.57
N GLY A 95 -1.88 -6.52 -3.94
CA GLY A 95 -2.28 -6.01 -5.25
C GLY A 95 -1.72 -4.61 -5.52
N LEU A 96 -1.82 -3.70 -4.55
CA LEU A 96 -1.30 -2.34 -4.64
C LEU A 96 0.23 -2.32 -4.78
N VAL A 97 0.95 -3.20 -4.05
CA VAL A 97 2.40 -3.39 -4.22
C VAL A 97 2.72 -3.81 -5.66
N LEU A 98 2.01 -4.80 -6.21
CA LEU A 98 2.23 -5.27 -7.58
C LEU A 98 1.98 -4.16 -8.62
N VAL A 99 0.93 -3.35 -8.43
CA VAL A 99 0.65 -2.20 -9.32
C VAL A 99 1.81 -1.20 -9.29
N MET A 100 2.35 -0.86 -8.10
CA MET A 100 3.46 0.08 -8.00
C MET A 100 4.80 -0.47 -8.50
N VAL A 101 5.06 -1.77 -8.32
CA VAL A 101 6.21 -2.45 -8.94
C VAL A 101 6.11 -2.34 -10.46
N GLY A 102 4.93 -2.59 -11.03
CA GLY A 102 4.67 -2.40 -12.46
C GLY A 102 4.91 -0.94 -12.90
N ALA A 103 4.40 0.04 -12.15
CA ALA A 103 4.60 1.46 -12.43
C ALA A 103 6.09 1.85 -12.46
N LEU A 104 6.87 1.43 -11.46
CA LEU A 104 8.32 1.66 -11.45
C LEU A 104 9.01 0.96 -12.62
N GLY A 105 8.55 -0.23 -13.02
CA GLY A 105 9.03 -0.90 -14.23
C GLY A 105 8.87 -0.05 -15.50
N TYR A 106 7.74 0.65 -15.65
CA TYR A 106 7.53 1.59 -16.76
C TYR A 106 8.48 2.79 -16.69
N HIS A 107 8.69 3.38 -15.51
CA HIS A 107 9.66 4.48 -15.34
C HIS A 107 11.08 4.03 -15.67
N VAL A 108 11.51 2.86 -15.20
CA VAL A 108 12.85 2.30 -15.49
C VAL A 108 13.00 2.04 -17.00
N LYS A 109 11.99 1.44 -17.63
CA LYS A 109 11.98 1.16 -19.07
C LYS A 109 12.09 2.44 -19.90
N ALA A 110 11.42 3.51 -19.47
CA ALA A 110 11.48 4.82 -20.12
C ALA A 110 12.75 5.62 -19.78
N ARG A 111 13.65 5.09 -18.93
CA ARG A 111 14.81 5.80 -18.37
C ARG A 111 14.42 7.13 -17.73
N ASP A 112 13.27 7.12 -17.07
CA ASP A 112 12.71 8.31 -16.44
C ASP A 112 13.54 8.74 -15.22
N THR A 113 13.42 10.00 -14.83
CA THR A 113 14.18 10.55 -13.71
C THR A 113 13.63 10.04 -12.38
N VAL A 114 14.51 9.94 -11.37
CA VAL A 114 14.13 9.57 -9.99
C VAL A 114 13.04 10.50 -9.43
N LYS A 115 13.06 11.79 -9.83
CA LYS A 115 12.06 12.76 -9.42
C LYS A 115 10.67 12.37 -9.94
N ASN A 116 10.56 11.93 -11.19
CA ASN A 116 9.28 11.58 -11.81
C ASN A 116 8.72 10.25 -11.30
N SER A 117 9.58 9.30 -10.91
CA SER A 117 9.17 8.01 -10.33
C SER A 117 8.95 8.04 -8.81
N SER A 118 9.27 9.17 -8.15
CA SER A 118 9.20 9.31 -6.69
C SER A 118 7.81 9.01 -6.12
N GLY A 119 6.74 9.43 -6.79
CA GLY A 119 5.37 9.14 -6.36
C GLY A 119 5.07 7.64 -6.30
N ALA A 120 5.48 6.89 -7.33
CA ALA A 120 5.33 5.44 -7.36
C ALA A 120 6.19 4.75 -6.29
N ALA A 121 7.41 5.24 -6.05
CA ALA A 121 8.30 4.70 -5.02
C ALA A 121 7.75 4.94 -3.60
N ILE A 122 7.24 6.13 -3.32
CA ILE A 122 6.65 6.48 -2.01
C ILE A 122 5.42 5.62 -1.74
N LEU A 123 4.51 5.49 -2.72
CA LEU A 123 3.33 4.64 -2.59
C LEU A 123 3.68 3.16 -2.46
N LEU A 124 4.71 2.68 -3.14
CA LEU A 124 5.21 1.31 -2.97
C LEU A 124 5.68 1.07 -1.54
N ILE A 125 6.52 1.95 -1.00
CA ILE A 125 7.03 1.82 0.37
C ILE A 125 5.86 1.84 1.36
N LEU A 126 4.92 2.78 1.21
CA LEU A 126 3.76 2.86 2.08
C LEU A 126 2.87 1.61 1.98
N ALA A 127 2.69 1.06 0.77
CA ALA A 127 1.94 -0.19 0.57
C ALA A 127 2.61 -1.40 1.23
N ILE A 128 3.95 -1.50 1.16
CA ILE A 128 4.71 -2.55 1.85
C ILE A 128 4.59 -2.40 3.37
N VAL A 129 4.69 -1.18 3.90
CA VAL A 129 4.52 -0.92 5.33
C VAL A 129 3.13 -1.33 5.79
N VAL A 130 2.08 -0.93 5.07
CA VAL A 130 0.69 -1.32 5.40
C VAL A 130 0.49 -2.84 5.28
N LEU A 131 1.06 -3.49 4.27
CA LEU A 131 1.01 -4.95 4.14
C LEU A 131 1.60 -5.64 5.37
N ILE A 132 2.79 -5.22 5.80
CA ILE A 132 3.45 -5.77 7.00
C ILE A 132 2.55 -5.54 8.22
N LEU A 133 2.04 -4.32 8.39
CA LEU A 133 1.16 -3.99 9.52
C LEU A 133 -0.13 -4.81 9.55
N GLN A 134 -0.76 -5.06 8.39
CA GLN A 134 -1.95 -5.91 8.32
C GLN A 134 -1.66 -7.40 8.59
N ILE A 135 -0.44 -7.86 8.29
CA ILE A 135 0.00 -9.21 8.65
C ILE A 135 0.29 -9.32 10.15
N THR A 136 0.84 -8.29 10.78
CA THR A 136 1.20 -8.31 12.21
C THR A 136 0.05 -7.92 13.13
N THR A 137 -0.99 -7.25 12.63
CA THR A 137 -2.20 -6.91 13.39
C THR A 137 -3.29 -8.01 13.27
N ALA A 138 -2.94 -9.10 12.56
CA ALA A 138 -3.76 -10.27 12.25
C ALA A 138 -4.21 -11.08 13.47
#